data_AF-A0A3D0SAI2-F1
#
_entry.id   AF-A0A3D0SAI2-F1
#
_cell.length_a   1.000
_cell.length_b   1.000
_cell.length_c   1.000
_cell.angle_alpha   90.00
_cell.angle_beta   90.00
_cell.angle_gamma   90.00
#
_symmetry.space_group_name_H-M   'P 1'
#
loop_
_entity.id
_entity.type
_entity.pdbx_description
1 polymer ?
#
loop_
_entity_poly.entity_id
_entity_poly.type
_entity_poly.pdbx_seq_one_letter_code
_entity_poly.pdbx_strand_id
1 'polypeptide(L)'
;MKHVVFTLCLVLFTCLVPTQQAFADNTITPERIQQLFPKATVIGEKQADYPVYPVYQLQELLGYAFQSNDLVELPGFSGDRINLLIGIDVEGNIVGIDILHHHEPIFLHGLGPEPMLKFLDQYIGQNVSNRVIVDSASNDTNPNDNTVHVDGVTKATVSVIVMSDTVLLSALQVARNKLTGFASAPAATAKQDNYEPLTTAQLIDKGYLKEWQISRESFEDALGSDLDDYPSETFDTDFNDTFTVYYAYL
;
A
#
# COMPACT_ATOMS: atom_id res chain seq x y z
N MET A 1 -44.29 -11.19 53.26
CA MET A 1 -43.76 -10.06 52.47
C MET A 1 -42.23 -9.90 52.55
N LYS A 2 -41.56 -10.22 53.67
CA LYS A 2 -40.09 -10.07 53.80
C LYS A 2 -39.25 -11.08 52.98
N HIS A 3 -39.75 -12.30 52.76
CA HIS A 3 -39.03 -13.33 51.99
C HIS A 3 -39.05 -13.08 50.48
N VAL A 4 -40.12 -12.47 49.93
CA VAL A 4 -40.23 -12.16 48.49
C VAL A 4 -39.25 -11.05 48.08
N VAL A 5 -39.00 -10.09 48.97
CA VAL A 5 -38.01 -9.02 48.76
C VAL A 5 -36.58 -9.57 48.75
N PHE A 6 -36.30 -10.58 49.57
CA PHE A 6 -34.96 -11.17 49.65
C PHE A 6 -34.62 -12.02 48.42
N THR A 7 -35.59 -12.78 47.88
CA THR A 7 -35.38 -13.55 46.65
C THR A 7 -35.25 -12.67 45.41
N LEU A 8 -35.92 -11.50 45.38
CA LEU A 8 -35.81 -10.53 44.29
C LEU A 8 -34.41 -9.87 44.25
N CYS A 9 -33.80 -9.59 45.41
CA CYS A 9 -32.44 -9.05 45.47
C CYS A 9 -31.36 -10.05 45.04
N LEU A 10 -31.56 -11.35 45.27
CA LEU A 10 -30.57 -12.37 44.89
C LEU A 10 -30.54 -12.61 43.37
N VAL A 11 -31.67 -12.48 42.67
CA VAL A 11 -31.76 -12.63 41.21
C VAL A 11 -31.26 -11.38 40.47
N LEU A 12 -31.34 -10.20 41.11
CA LEU A 12 -30.79 -8.96 40.55
C LEU A 12 -29.25 -8.86 40.65
N PHE A 13 -28.61 -9.64 41.53
CA PHE A 13 -27.15 -9.61 41.70
C PHE A 13 -26.40 -10.52 40.71
N THR A 14 -27.09 -11.47 40.05
CA THR A 14 -26.47 -12.38 39.07
C THR A 14 -26.47 -11.86 37.64
N CYS A 15 -27.08 -10.70 37.36
CA CYS A 15 -27.07 -10.07 36.02
C CYS A 15 -25.93 -9.07 35.79
N LEU A 16 -25.04 -8.84 36.76
CA LEU A 16 -23.80 -8.08 36.54
C LEU A 16 -22.65 -9.02 36.16
N VAL A 17 -22.80 -9.76 35.08
CA VAL A 17 -21.62 -10.27 34.37
C VAL A 17 -21.24 -9.17 33.40
N PRO A 18 -20.10 -8.47 33.56
CA PRO A 18 -19.64 -7.56 32.54
C PRO A 18 -19.41 -8.39 31.27
N THR A 19 -20.22 -8.14 30.25
CA THR A 19 -19.92 -8.56 28.89
C THR A 19 -18.62 -7.87 28.50
N GLN A 20 -17.50 -8.57 28.62
CA GLN A 20 -16.26 -8.18 27.95
C GLN A 20 -16.56 -8.22 26.45
N GLN A 21 -16.90 -7.05 25.89
CA GLN A 21 -16.81 -6.84 24.46
C GLN A 21 -15.34 -6.94 24.10
N ALA A 22 -14.96 -8.03 23.43
CA ALA A 22 -13.69 -8.13 22.76
C ALA A 22 -13.70 -7.10 21.61
N PHE A 23 -13.26 -5.88 21.91
CA PHE A 23 -12.81 -4.97 20.87
C PHE A 23 -11.58 -5.64 20.23
N ALA A 24 -11.49 -5.61 18.90
CA ALA A 24 -10.26 -5.97 18.22
C ALA A 24 -9.12 -5.18 18.86
N ASP A 25 -8.15 -5.90 19.43
CA ASP A 25 -7.03 -5.26 20.10
C ASP A 25 -6.13 -4.65 19.03
N ASN A 26 -6.33 -3.36 18.74
CA ASN A 26 -5.53 -2.61 17.79
C ASN A 26 -4.16 -2.20 18.40
N THR A 27 -3.86 -2.66 19.61
CA THR A 27 -2.60 -2.38 20.30
C THR A 27 -1.48 -3.20 19.67
N ILE A 28 -0.35 -2.56 19.39
CA ILE A 28 0.88 -3.29 19.08
C ILE A 28 1.46 -3.78 20.39
N THR A 29 1.58 -5.10 20.51
CA THR A 29 2.31 -5.74 21.60
C THR A 29 3.63 -6.33 21.07
N PRO A 30 4.66 -6.48 21.92
CA PRO A 30 5.90 -7.15 21.53
C PRO A 30 5.66 -8.56 20.96
N GLU A 31 4.64 -9.28 21.43
CA GLU A 31 4.31 -10.63 20.94
C GLU A 31 3.87 -10.62 19.47
N ARG A 32 3.10 -9.61 19.04
CA ARG A 32 2.70 -9.46 17.63
C ARG A 32 3.90 -9.15 16.75
N ILE A 33 4.81 -8.28 17.22
CA ILE A 33 6.07 -8.02 16.51
C ILE A 33 6.94 -9.28 16.44
N GLN A 34 7.00 -10.07 17.52
CA GLN A 34 7.74 -11.34 17.55
C GLN A 34 7.22 -12.36 16.53
N GLN A 35 5.91 -12.35 16.21
CA GLN A 35 5.35 -13.21 15.17
C GLN A 35 5.91 -12.86 13.78
N LEU A 36 6.16 -11.57 13.52
CA LEU A 36 6.77 -11.12 12.26
C LEU A 36 8.28 -11.40 12.21
N PHE A 37 8.93 -11.40 13.38
CA PHE A 37 10.37 -11.67 13.52
C PHE A 37 10.61 -12.84 14.49
N PRO A 38 10.39 -14.11 14.10
CA PRO A 38 10.51 -15.25 15.02
C PRO A 38 11.88 -15.40 15.68
N LYS A 39 12.94 -14.85 15.07
CA LYS A 39 14.32 -14.87 15.58
C LYS A 39 14.66 -13.69 16.49
N ALA A 40 13.75 -12.74 16.67
CA ALA A 40 14.00 -11.58 17.52
C ALA A 40 14.20 -12.02 18.97
N THR A 41 15.13 -11.36 19.65
CA THR A 41 15.35 -11.52 21.09
C THR A 41 15.07 -10.23 21.86
N VAL A 42 15.13 -9.08 21.17
CA VAL A 42 14.87 -7.77 21.74
C VAL A 42 14.04 -6.97 20.74
N ILE A 43 12.91 -6.43 21.21
CA ILE A 43 12.08 -5.49 20.46
C ILE A 43 12.22 -4.15 21.18
N GLY A 44 12.71 -3.13 20.48
CA GLY A 44 12.86 -1.79 21.02
C GLY A 44 11.53 -1.05 21.08
N GLU A 45 11.50 0.01 21.88
CA GLU A 45 10.39 0.95 21.94
C GLU A 45 10.18 1.67 20.60
N LYS A 46 8.96 2.16 20.38
CA LYS A 46 8.65 3.01 19.22
C LYS A 46 9.56 4.24 19.22
N GLN A 47 10.25 4.49 18.11
CA GLN A 47 11.16 5.61 17.99
C GLN A 47 10.41 6.95 17.96
N ALA A 48 11.05 8.00 18.47
CA ALA A 48 10.45 9.34 18.57
C ALA A 48 10.56 10.16 17.27
N ASP A 49 11.61 9.90 16.47
CA ASP A 49 11.89 10.59 15.22
C ASP A 49 11.11 10.03 14.02
N TYR A 50 10.73 8.75 14.08
CA TYR A 50 9.99 8.07 13.03
C TYR A 50 9.20 6.90 13.62
N PRO A 51 7.94 6.63 13.21
CA PRO A 51 7.02 5.76 13.94
C PRO A 51 7.28 4.25 13.72
N VAL A 52 8.49 3.79 14.05
CA VAL A 52 8.95 2.40 13.87
C VAL A 52 9.46 1.80 15.17
N TYR A 53 9.41 0.47 15.27
CA TYR A 53 9.96 -0.35 16.34
C TYR A 53 11.21 -1.08 15.81
N PRO A 54 12.41 -0.84 16.34
CA PRO A 54 13.60 -1.56 15.90
C PRO A 54 13.62 -2.97 16.52
N VAL A 55 13.93 -3.98 15.72
CA VAL A 55 13.89 -5.38 16.12
C VAL A 55 15.27 -6.01 15.99
N TYR A 56 15.74 -6.69 17.04
CA TYR A 56 17.10 -7.19 17.14
C TYR A 56 17.17 -8.68 17.47
N GLN A 57 18.22 -9.33 16.96
CA GLN A 57 18.73 -10.60 17.46
C GLN A 57 20.02 -10.31 18.23
N LEU A 58 19.97 -10.45 19.55
CA LEU A 58 20.99 -10.01 20.49
C LEU A 58 21.33 -8.52 20.32
N GLN A 59 22.40 -8.22 19.58
CA GLN A 59 22.88 -6.86 19.30
C GLN A 59 22.82 -6.51 17.80
N GLU A 60 22.41 -7.46 16.97
CA GLU A 60 22.28 -7.29 15.52
C GLU A 60 20.86 -6.82 15.18
N LEU A 61 20.76 -5.74 14.42
CA LEU A 61 19.48 -5.23 13.92
C LEU A 61 18.97 -6.18 12.83
N LEU A 62 17.83 -6.82 13.08
CA LEU A 62 17.14 -7.62 12.07
C LEU A 62 16.34 -6.74 11.11
N GLY A 63 15.77 -5.65 11.63
CA GLY A 63 14.91 -4.77 10.85
C GLY A 63 13.99 -3.90 11.71
N TYR A 64 12.87 -3.50 11.12
CA TYR A 64 11.90 -2.59 11.72
C TYR A 64 10.47 -3.11 11.57
N ALA A 65 9.66 -2.97 12.61
CA ALA A 65 8.21 -3.16 12.56
C ALA A 65 7.47 -1.80 12.67
N PHE A 66 6.32 -1.65 12.02
CA PHE A 66 5.56 -0.39 12.01
C PHE A 66 4.08 -0.58 11.65
N GLN A 67 3.24 0.40 12.01
CA GLN A 67 1.86 0.47 11.52
C GLN A 67 1.81 1.18 10.17
N SER A 68 1.04 0.63 9.22
CA SER A 68 0.79 1.31 7.95
C SER A 68 0.11 2.67 8.15
N ASN A 69 -0.82 2.77 9.10
CA ASN A 69 -1.61 4.00 9.30
C ASN A 69 -0.80 5.18 9.87
N ASP A 70 0.38 4.93 10.45
CA ASP A 70 1.28 6.01 10.89
C ASP A 70 2.03 6.67 9.70
N LEU A 71 1.96 6.07 8.50
CA LEU A 71 2.81 6.41 7.35
C LEU A 71 2.02 6.79 6.10
N VAL A 72 0.90 6.10 5.85
CA VAL A 72 0.11 6.29 4.61
C VAL A 72 -1.37 6.44 4.92
N GLU A 73 -2.01 7.41 4.26
CA GLU A 73 -3.43 7.72 4.44
C GLU A 73 -4.23 7.26 3.22
N LEU A 74 -4.45 5.94 3.12
CA LEU A 74 -5.23 5.32 2.05
C LEU A 74 -6.57 4.82 2.57
N PRO A 75 -7.71 5.33 2.06
CA PRO A 75 -9.02 4.79 2.40
C PRO A 75 -9.24 3.44 1.73
N GLY A 76 -9.75 2.46 2.48
CA GLY A 76 -10.23 1.18 1.96
C GLY A 76 -11.51 1.32 1.13
N PHE A 77 -12.03 0.19 0.63
CA PHE A 77 -13.25 0.20 -0.19
C PHE A 77 -14.47 0.71 0.59
N SER A 78 -14.53 0.46 1.89
CA SER A 78 -15.57 0.98 2.78
C SER A 78 -15.39 2.44 3.19
N GLY A 79 -14.26 3.06 2.79
CA GLY A 79 -13.85 4.39 3.24
C GLY A 79 -13.07 4.39 4.56
N ASP A 80 -13.08 3.29 5.33
CA ASP A 80 -12.23 3.14 6.51
C ASP A 80 -10.83 2.66 6.13
N ARG A 81 -9.81 3.04 6.93
CA ARG A 81 -8.41 2.72 6.63
C ARG A 81 -8.06 1.31 7.07
N ILE A 82 -7.23 0.63 6.27
CA ILE A 82 -6.69 -0.69 6.58
C ILE A 82 -5.40 -0.51 7.39
N ASN A 83 -5.41 -0.93 8.65
CA ASN A 83 -4.22 -0.88 9.51
C ASN A 83 -3.51 -2.24 9.53
N LEU A 84 -2.27 -2.24 9.11
CA LEU A 84 -1.40 -3.41 9.06
C LEU A 84 -0.17 -3.16 9.93
N LEU A 85 0.25 -4.17 10.69
CA LEU A 85 1.56 -4.23 11.30
C LEU A 85 2.50 -4.93 10.32
N ILE A 86 3.53 -4.23 9.85
CA ILE A 86 4.42 -4.71 8.80
C ILE A 86 5.84 -4.75 9.36
N GLY A 87 6.55 -5.84 9.08
CA GLY A 87 7.97 -6.00 9.36
C GLY A 87 8.79 -5.95 8.08
N ILE A 88 9.87 -5.16 8.07
CA ILE A 88 10.88 -5.19 7.02
C ILE A 88 12.26 -5.50 7.61
N ASP A 89 13.09 -6.23 6.88
CA ASP A 89 14.50 -6.44 7.25
C ASP A 89 15.41 -5.29 6.82
N VAL A 90 16.70 -5.37 7.17
CA VAL A 90 17.71 -4.36 6.82
C VAL A 90 18.04 -4.27 5.33
N GLU A 91 17.65 -5.26 4.53
CA GLU A 91 17.80 -5.30 3.07
C GLU A 91 16.56 -4.75 2.36
N GLY A 92 15.49 -4.45 3.10
CA GLY A 92 14.23 -3.93 2.58
C GLY A 92 13.29 -5.02 2.08
N ASN A 93 13.45 -6.26 2.51
CA ASN A 93 12.48 -7.32 2.26
C ASN A 93 11.39 -7.32 3.34
N ILE A 94 10.15 -7.55 2.94
CA ILE A 94 9.04 -7.71 3.87
C ILE A 94 9.18 -9.08 4.56
N VAL A 95 9.25 -9.12 5.89
CA VAL A 95 9.43 -10.38 6.64
C VAL A 95 8.14 -10.89 7.27
N GLY A 96 7.12 -10.05 7.38
CA GLY A 96 5.83 -10.42 7.92
C GLY A 96 4.82 -9.28 7.87
N ILE A 97 3.53 -9.66 7.85
CA ILE A 97 2.40 -8.74 7.89
C ILE A 97 1.36 -9.32 8.84
N ASP A 98 0.86 -8.52 9.78
CA ASP A 98 -0.29 -8.82 10.63
C ASP A 98 -1.38 -7.77 10.45
N ILE A 99 -2.65 -8.20 10.50
CA ILE A 99 -3.80 -7.32 10.32
C ILE A 99 -4.18 -6.76 11.69
N LEU A 100 -3.98 -5.46 11.89
CA LEU A 100 -4.41 -4.79 13.12
C LEU A 100 -5.90 -4.44 13.05
N HIS A 101 -6.35 -3.88 11.91
CA HIS A 101 -7.72 -3.41 11.75
C HIS A 101 -8.11 -3.29 10.27
N HIS A 102 -9.34 -3.67 9.93
CA HIS A 102 -9.94 -3.36 8.64
C HIS A 102 -11.47 -3.46 8.70
N HIS A 103 -12.16 -2.74 7.82
CA HIS A 103 -13.62 -2.86 7.64
C HIS A 103 -13.97 -3.13 6.18
N GLU A 104 -13.40 -4.17 5.60
CA GLU A 104 -13.65 -4.53 4.20
C GLU A 104 -14.84 -5.48 4.08
N PRO A 105 -16.01 -5.04 3.56
CA PRO A 105 -17.25 -5.82 3.61
C PRO A 105 -17.14 -7.17 2.90
N ILE A 106 -16.34 -7.23 1.83
CA ILE A 106 -16.13 -8.45 1.06
C ILE A 106 -15.42 -9.53 1.89
N PHE A 107 -14.56 -9.16 2.85
CA PHE A 107 -13.86 -10.10 3.73
C PHE A 107 -14.62 -10.36 5.04
N LEU A 108 -15.46 -9.42 5.50
CA LEU A 108 -16.28 -9.59 6.71
C LEU A 108 -17.57 -10.39 6.46
N HIS A 109 -18.21 -10.20 5.31
CA HIS A 109 -19.52 -10.77 5.01
C HIS A 109 -19.54 -11.64 3.74
N GLY A 110 -18.46 -11.65 2.97
CA GLY A 110 -18.35 -12.43 1.74
C GLY A 110 -17.43 -13.63 1.88
N LEU A 111 -16.16 -13.42 1.54
CA LEU A 111 -15.13 -14.44 1.35
C LEU A 111 -14.49 -14.93 2.66
N GLY A 112 -14.69 -14.23 3.77
CA GLY A 112 -13.99 -14.47 5.02
C GLY A 112 -12.55 -13.91 5.03
N PRO A 113 -11.81 -14.08 6.14
CA PRO A 113 -10.47 -13.51 6.32
C PRO A 113 -9.37 -14.30 5.60
N GLU A 114 -9.57 -15.59 5.32
CA GLU A 114 -8.52 -16.48 4.78
C GLU A 114 -7.97 -16.00 3.42
N PRO A 115 -8.78 -15.56 2.44
CA PRO A 115 -8.26 -15.05 1.17
C PRO A 115 -7.47 -13.75 1.32
N MET A 116 -7.80 -12.92 2.30
CA MET A 116 -7.04 -11.70 2.62
C MET A 116 -5.65 -12.05 3.18
N LEU A 117 -5.59 -13.02 4.11
CA LEU A 117 -4.32 -13.49 4.65
C LEU A 117 -3.43 -14.08 3.56
N LYS A 118 -3.98 -14.97 2.73
CA LYS A 118 -3.25 -15.53 1.58
C LYS A 118 -2.75 -14.47 0.62
N PHE A 119 -3.54 -13.42 0.40
CA PHE A 119 -3.12 -12.30 -0.43
C PHE A 119 -1.90 -11.59 0.15
N LEU A 120 -1.93 -11.24 1.45
CA LEU A 120 -0.83 -10.56 2.12
C LEU A 120 0.43 -11.43 2.26
N ASP A 121 0.28 -12.74 2.44
CA ASP A 121 1.41 -13.67 2.54
C ASP A 121 2.30 -13.67 1.29
N GLN A 122 1.75 -13.32 0.10
CA GLN A 122 2.53 -13.21 -1.15
C GLN A 122 3.59 -12.11 -1.13
N TYR A 123 3.46 -11.13 -0.23
CA TYR A 123 4.44 -10.04 -0.07
C TYR A 123 5.64 -10.43 0.78
N ILE A 124 5.52 -11.50 1.59
CA ILE A 124 6.63 -11.95 2.45
C ILE A 124 7.78 -12.43 1.56
N GLY A 125 8.98 -11.90 1.81
CA GLY A 125 10.19 -12.12 1.02
C GLY A 125 10.36 -11.16 -0.16
N GLN A 126 9.37 -10.33 -0.48
CA GLN A 126 9.48 -9.35 -1.56
C GLN A 126 10.26 -8.12 -1.10
N ASN A 127 11.16 -7.65 -1.96
CA ASN A 127 11.87 -6.40 -1.73
C ASN A 127 11.00 -5.20 -2.09
N VAL A 128 10.98 -4.17 -1.24
CA VAL A 128 10.17 -2.96 -1.47
C VAL A 128 10.65 -2.09 -2.64
N SER A 129 11.84 -2.37 -3.19
CA SER A 129 12.31 -1.72 -4.43
C SER A 129 11.72 -2.32 -5.70
N ASN A 130 11.17 -3.54 -5.61
CA ASN A 130 10.64 -4.22 -6.78
C ASN A 130 9.33 -3.57 -7.22
N ARG A 131 9.10 -3.58 -8.54
CA ARG A 131 7.80 -3.20 -9.06
C ARG A 131 6.85 -4.34 -8.78
N VAL A 132 5.72 -4.09 -8.11
CA VAL A 132 4.70 -5.11 -7.87
C VAL A 132 3.49 -4.82 -8.75
N ILE A 133 3.03 -5.84 -9.47
CA ILE A 133 1.81 -5.77 -10.29
C ILE A 133 0.80 -6.76 -9.69
N VAL A 134 -0.35 -6.25 -9.30
CA VAL A 134 -1.49 -7.08 -8.88
C VAL A 134 -2.30 -7.41 -10.12
N ASP A 135 -2.28 -8.67 -10.54
CA ASP A 135 -3.04 -9.16 -11.69
C ASP A 135 -3.95 -10.32 -11.27
N SER A 136 -5.08 -10.43 -11.96
CA SER A 136 -6.00 -11.57 -11.90
C SER A 136 -5.65 -12.68 -12.91
N ALA A 137 -4.74 -12.42 -13.85
CA ALA A 137 -4.25 -13.37 -14.84
C ALA A 137 -2.73 -13.51 -14.76
N SER A 138 -2.25 -14.70 -14.42
CA SER A 138 -0.83 -15.09 -14.57
C SER A 138 -0.45 -15.03 -16.05
N ASN A 139 0.06 -13.90 -16.53
CA ASN A 139 0.71 -13.81 -17.83
C ASN A 139 1.94 -12.90 -17.77
N ASP A 140 3.05 -13.51 -18.16
CA ASP A 140 4.33 -12.92 -18.56
C ASP A 140 5.28 -12.45 -17.45
N THR A 141 6.01 -13.42 -16.87
CA THR A 141 7.24 -13.15 -16.11
C THR A 141 8.42 -13.08 -17.08
N ASN A 142 8.70 -11.89 -17.59
CA ASN A 142 9.98 -11.64 -18.24
C ASN A 142 11.07 -11.69 -17.15
N PRO A 143 12.00 -12.67 -17.13
CA PRO A 143 12.89 -12.93 -15.98
C PRO A 143 13.91 -11.82 -15.70
N ASN A 144 13.96 -10.80 -16.57
CA ASN A 144 14.94 -9.72 -16.57
C ASN A 144 14.34 -8.38 -16.12
N ASP A 145 13.07 -8.36 -15.72
CA ASP A 145 12.41 -7.21 -15.11
C ASP A 145 12.24 -7.46 -13.61
N ASN A 146 12.50 -6.47 -12.76
CA ASN A 146 12.33 -6.57 -11.30
C ASN A 146 10.83 -6.48 -10.92
N THR A 147 9.98 -7.13 -11.71
CA THR A 147 8.53 -7.09 -11.60
C THR A 147 8.03 -8.36 -10.93
N VAL A 148 7.37 -8.19 -9.79
CA VAL A 148 6.74 -9.26 -9.02
C VAL A 148 5.25 -9.24 -9.31
N HIS A 149 4.71 -10.39 -9.72
CA HIS A 149 3.28 -10.56 -9.91
C HIS A 149 2.66 -11.14 -8.63
N VAL A 150 1.58 -10.53 -8.16
CA VAL A 150 0.80 -10.99 -7.01
C VAL A 150 -0.61 -11.32 -7.48
N ASP A 151 -1.08 -12.50 -7.13
CA ASP A 151 -2.41 -12.96 -7.48
C ASP A 151 -3.45 -12.10 -6.75
N GLY A 152 -4.38 -11.50 -7.50
CA GLY A 152 -5.53 -10.82 -6.93
C GLY A 152 -6.54 -11.77 -6.28
N VAL A 153 -7.47 -11.19 -5.50
CA VAL A 153 -8.62 -11.93 -4.95
C VAL A 153 -9.86 -11.65 -5.80
N THR A 154 -10.41 -12.69 -6.44
CA THR A 154 -11.61 -12.61 -7.28
C THR A 154 -12.76 -11.92 -6.54
N LYS A 155 -13.35 -10.88 -7.15
CA LYS A 155 -14.42 -10.00 -6.61
C LYS A 155 -14.00 -9.04 -5.49
N ALA A 156 -12.72 -9.00 -5.11
CA ALA A 156 -12.19 -8.09 -4.10
C ALA A 156 -11.10 -7.15 -4.63
N THR A 157 -11.05 -6.95 -5.96
CA THR A 157 -9.98 -6.22 -6.67
C THR A 157 -9.64 -4.86 -6.05
N VAL A 158 -10.65 -4.02 -5.75
CA VAL A 158 -10.41 -2.70 -5.16
C VAL A 158 -9.79 -2.82 -3.77
N SER A 159 -10.33 -3.68 -2.91
CA SER A 159 -9.81 -3.90 -1.56
C SER A 159 -8.35 -4.40 -1.58
N VAL A 160 -8.02 -5.35 -2.45
CA VAL A 160 -6.66 -5.90 -2.53
C VAL A 160 -5.65 -4.94 -3.15
N ILE A 161 -6.07 -4.07 -4.08
CA ILE A 161 -5.22 -3.00 -4.60
C ILE A 161 -4.87 -2.02 -3.47
N VAL A 162 -5.86 -1.58 -2.70
CA VAL A 162 -5.60 -0.67 -1.57
C VAL A 162 -4.69 -1.32 -0.53
N MET A 163 -4.87 -2.61 -0.24
CA MET A 163 -3.98 -3.36 0.65
C MET A 163 -2.55 -3.42 0.10
N SER A 164 -2.39 -3.71 -1.20
CA SER A 164 -1.09 -3.70 -1.88
C SER A 164 -0.39 -2.35 -1.73
N ASP A 165 -1.08 -1.26 -2.10
CA ASP A 165 -0.54 0.09 -2.01
C ASP A 165 -0.19 0.45 -0.57
N THR A 166 -1.04 0.06 0.38
CA THR A 166 -0.81 0.27 1.81
C THR A 166 0.47 -0.41 2.27
N VAL A 167 0.69 -1.68 1.89
CA VAL A 167 1.90 -2.43 2.23
C VAL A 167 3.13 -1.80 1.59
N LEU A 168 3.11 -1.62 0.28
CA LEU A 168 4.28 -1.22 -0.50
C LEU A 168 4.70 0.23 -0.20
N LEU A 169 3.76 1.17 -0.14
CA LEU A 169 4.09 2.57 0.08
C LEU A 169 4.60 2.81 1.51
N SER A 170 3.96 2.20 2.52
CA SER A 170 4.41 2.35 3.90
C SER A 170 5.78 1.71 4.12
N ALA A 171 6.01 0.51 3.58
CA ALA A 171 7.28 -0.18 3.68
C ALA A 171 8.41 0.56 2.93
N LEU A 172 8.13 1.09 1.75
CA LEU A 172 9.09 1.91 1.00
C LEU A 172 9.45 3.21 1.72
N GLN A 173 8.50 3.85 2.39
CA GLN A 173 8.78 5.05 3.21
C GLN A 173 9.74 4.72 4.38
N VAL A 174 9.52 3.60 5.08
CA VAL A 174 10.41 3.14 6.15
C VAL A 174 11.78 2.80 5.61
N ALA A 175 11.85 2.07 4.49
CA ALA A 175 13.10 1.74 3.85
C ALA A 175 13.90 2.99 3.46
N ARG A 176 13.25 3.98 2.83
CA ARG A 176 13.86 5.28 2.49
C ARG A 176 14.40 6.04 3.69
N ASN A 177 13.73 5.94 4.84
CA ASN A 177 14.10 6.68 6.04
C ASN A 177 15.20 5.97 6.86
N LYS A 178 15.12 4.64 6.97
CA LYS A 178 15.92 3.86 7.93
C LYS A 178 17.01 2.99 7.27
N LEU A 179 16.85 2.60 6.01
CA LEU A 179 17.74 1.66 5.34
C LEU A 179 18.69 2.37 4.37
N THR A 180 19.92 1.86 4.30
CA THR A 180 20.91 2.32 3.32
C THR A 180 20.58 1.77 1.92
N GLY A 181 20.78 2.57 0.87
CA GLY A 181 20.51 2.16 -0.51
C GLY A 181 19.09 2.45 -1.01
N PHE A 182 18.17 2.83 -0.11
CA PHE A 182 16.81 3.22 -0.46
C PHE A 182 16.60 4.74 -0.51
N ALA A 183 17.57 5.52 -0.01
CA ALA A 183 17.47 6.97 0.00
C ALA A 183 17.19 7.51 -1.40
N SER A 184 16.04 8.17 -1.56
CA SER A 184 15.74 8.91 -2.78
C SER A 184 16.65 10.13 -2.82
N ALA A 185 17.21 10.44 -3.99
CA ALA A 185 17.85 11.73 -4.18
C ALA A 185 16.86 12.83 -3.74
N PRO A 186 17.30 13.87 -3.01
CA PRO A 186 16.39 14.90 -2.52
C PRO A 186 15.57 15.43 -3.69
N ALA A 187 14.24 15.46 -3.51
CA ALA A 187 13.33 15.99 -4.52
C ALA A 187 13.83 17.38 -4.95
N ALA A 188 13.99 17.57 -6.26
CA ALA A 188 14.48 18.83 -6.79
C ALA A 188 13.56 19.96 -6.32
N THR A 189 14.10 20.90 -5.54
CA THR A 189 13.35 22.07 -5.09
C THR A 189 13.44 23.14 -6.16
N ALA A 190 12.31 23.57 -6.70
CA ALA A 190 12.25 24.64 -7.68
C ALA A 190 12.83 25.94 -7.08
N LYS A 191 13.87 26.48 -7.71
CA LYS A 191 14.47 27.77 -7.32
C LYS A 191 13.60 28.90 -7.85
N GLN A 192 12.64 29.36 -7.04
CA GLN A 192 11.67 30.39 -7.44
C GLN A 192 12.34 31.70 -7.89
N ASP A 193 13.50 32.04 -7.32
CA ASP A 193 14.25 33.27 -7.65
C ASP A 193 14.80 33.30 -9.09
N ASN A 194 14.82 32.15 -9.79
CA ASN A 194 15.31 32.02 -11.16
C ASN A 194 14.18 31.82 -12.18
N TYR A 195 12.93 32.14 -11.82
CA TYR A 195 11.82 32.02 -12.75
C TYR A 195 11.85 33.12 -13.82
N GLU A 196 11.90 32.70 -15.08
CA GLU A 196 11.69 33.56 -16.24
C GLU A 196 10.51 33.01 -17.07
N PRO A 197 9.53 33.85 -17.45
CA PRO A 197 8.45 33.40 -18.32
C PRO A 197 9.00 33.08 -19.71
N LEU A 198 8.87 31.82 -20.14
CA LEU A 198 9.27 31.35 -21.46
C LEU A 198 8.04 31.02 -22.29
N THR A 199 8.11 31.29 -23.60
CA THR A 199 7.09 30.85 -24.55
C THR A 199 7.24 29.34 -24.82
N THR A 200 6.18 28.70 -25.32
CA THR A 200 6.21 27.27 -25.68
C THR A 200 7.37 26.93 -26.63
N ALA A 201 7.63 27.78 -27.63
CA ALA A 201 8.75 27.61 -28.54
C ALA A 201 10.10 27.65 -27.82
N GLN A 202 10.28 28.55 -26.85
CA GLN A 202 11.50 28.63 -26.06
C GLN A 202 11.65 27.44 -25.10
N LEU A 203 10.55 26.90 -24.57
CA LEU A 203 10.58 25.70 -23.73
C LEU A 203 11.01 24.46 -24.52
N ILE A 204 10.56 24.35 -25.78
CA ILE A 204 10.97 23.28 -26.69
C ILE A 204 12.44 23.43 -27.10
N ASP A 205 12.86 24.64 -27.49
CA ASP A 205 14.25 24.93 -27.86
C ASP A 205 15.24 24.67 -26.71
N LYS A 206 14.87 25.02 -25.48
CA LYS A 206 15.65 24.72 -24.28
C LYS A 206 15.56 23.26 -23.83
N GLY A 207 14.71 22.45 -24.45
CA GLY A 207 14.50 21.04 -24.10
C GLY A 207 13.77 20.80 -22.77
N TYR A 208 13.16 21.85 -22.19
CA TYR A 208 12.35 21.76 -20.97
C TYR A 208 10.98 21.16 -21.25
N LEU A 209 10.45 21.40 -22.44
CA LEU A 209 9.27 20.75 -22.97
C LEU A 209 9.69 19.92 -24.17
N LYS A 210 9.27 18.66 -24.20
CA LYS A 210 9.51 17.77 -25.33
C LYS A 210 8.20 17.47 -26.02
N GLU A 211 8.28 17.33 -27.33
CA GLU A 211 7.17 17.00 -28.19
C GLU A 211 7.35 15.58 -28.70
N TRP A 212 6.32 14.75 -28.56
CA TRP A 212 6.27 13.42 -29.13
C TRP A 212 5.09 13.33 -30.09
N GLN A 213 5.42 13.10 -31.36
CA GLN A 213 4.44 12.82 -32.41
C GLN A 213 4.20 11.31 -32.47
N ILE A 214 2.94 10.90 -32.32
CA ILE A 214 2.50 9.50 -32.36
C ILE A 214 1.54 9.37 -33.53
N SER A 215 1.75 8.42 -34.44
CA SER A 215 0.77 8.17 -35.51
C SER A 215 -0.44 7.42 -34.97
N ARG A 216 -1.58 7.60 -35.63
CA ARG A 216 -2.81 6.83 -35.38
C ARG A 216 -2.53 5.32 -35.37
N GLU A 217 -1.84 4.81 -36.40
CA GLU A 217 -1.48 3.40 -36.51
C GLU A 217 -0.72 2.89 -35.27
N SER A 218 0.32 3.61 -34.83
CA SER A 218 1.09 3.22 -33.64
C SER A 218 0.27 3.28 -32.35
N PHE A 219 -0.72 4.18 -32.30
CA PHE A 219 -1.63 4.30 -31.16
C PHE A 219 -2.65 3.14 -31.13
N GLU A 220 -3.28 2.85 -32.26
CA GLU A 220 -4.25 1.75 -32.42
C GLU A 220 -3.61 0.38 -32.19
N ASP A 221 -2.39 0.17 -32.69
CA ASP A 221 -1.60 -1.04 -32.44
C ASP A 221 -1.33 -1.25 -30.94
N ALA A 222 -0.99 -0.18 -30.22
CA ALA A 222 -0.75 -0.22 -28.78
C ALA A 222 -2.05 -0.37 -27.97
N LEU A 223 -3.15 0.20 -28.45
CA LEU A 223 -4.48 0.11 -27.85
C LEU A 223 -5.12 -1.27 -28.05
N GLY A 224 -4.79 -1.93 -29.17
CA GLY A 224 -5.37 -3.22 -29.56
C GLY A 224 -6.76 -3.11 -30.19
N SER A 225 -7.19 -1.91 -30.59
CA SER A 225 -8.46 -1.64 -31.26
C SER A 225 -8.36 -0.40 -32.14
N ASP A 226 -9.18 -0.34 -33.19
CA ASP A 226 -9.28 0.81 -34.08
C ASP A 226 -10.02 1.97 -33.37
N LEU A 227 -9.61 3.22 -33.60
CA LEU A 227 -10.31 4.37 -33.01
C LEU A 227 -11.73 4.53 -33.57
N ASP A 228 -11.98 4.02 -34.78
CA ASP A 228 -13.28 4.08 -35.44
C ASP A 228 -14.29 3.08 -34.83
N ASP A 229 -13.84 2.13 -34.00
CA ASP A 229 -14.71 1.24 -33.22
C ASP A 229 -15.44 1.98 -32.08
N TYR A 230 -14.96 3.17 -31.72
CA TYR A 230 -15.55 3.99 -30.67
C TYR A 230 -16.65 4.91 -31.23
N PRO A 231 -17.66 5.28 -30.42
CA PRO A 231 -18.69 6.22 -30.84
C PRO A 231 -18.08 7.52 -31.38
N SER A 232 -18.66 8.04 -32.46
CA SER A 232 -18.30 9.37 -33.00
C SER A 232 -18.34 10.41 -31.88
N GLU A 233 -17.32 11.28 -31.81
CA GLU A 233 -17.05 12.27 -30.75
C GLU A 233 -16.30 11.75 -29.50
N THR A 234 -15.97 10.45 -29.42
CA THR A 234 -15.13 9.94 -28.31
C THR A 234 -13.71 10.49 -28.38
N PHE A 235 -13.17 10.63 -29.60
CA PHE A 235 -11.85 11.17 -29.87
C PHE A 235 -11.94 12.31 -30.88
N ASP A 236 -11.21 13.38 -30.63
CA ASP A 236 -10.96 14.41 -31.64
C ASP A 236 -9.86 13.88 -32.57
N THR A 237 -10.28 13.46 -33.77
CA THR A 237 -9.42 12.82 -34.78
C THR A 237 -9.05 13.77 -35.93
N ASP A 238 -9.35 15.06 -35.81
CA ASP A 238 -9.09 16.08 -36.85
C ASP A 238 -7.59 16.43 -37.04
N PHE A 239 -6.67 15.68 -36.44
CA PHE A 239 -5.23 15.97 -36.38
C PHE A 239 -4.36 15.26 -37.44
N ASN A 240 -4.90 15.00 -38.65
CA ASN A 240 -4.15 14.38 -39.76
C ASN A 240 -3.46 13.05 -39.38
N ASP A 241 -4.16 12.17 -38.65
CA ASP A 241 -3.65 10.86 -38.20
C ASP A 241 -2.38 10.90 -37.33
N THR A 242 -2.12 12.04 -36.67
CA THR A 242 -1.01 12.18 -35.72
C THR A 242 -1.47 12.88 -34.44
N PHE A 243 -0.99 12.39 -33.30
CA PHE A 243 -1.21 12.95 -31.98
C PHE A 243 0.07 13.58 -31.48
N THR A 244 -0.02 14.82 -31.01
CA THR A 244 1.11 15.52 -30.39
C THR A 244 0.99 15.46 -28.87
N VAL A 245 1.89 14.73 -28.23
CA VAL A 245 2.00 14.67 -26.77
C VAL A 245 3.15 15.56 -26.31
N TYR A 246 2.85 16.57 -25.52
CA TYR A 246 3.86 17.39 -24.85
C TYR A 246 4.15 16.82 -23.47
N TYR A 247 5.42 16.64 -23.13
CA TYR A 247 5.85 16.15 -21.82
C TYR A 247 7.08 16.90 -21.31
N ALA A 248 7.22 16.99 -20.00
CA ALA A 248 8.36 17.60 -19.32
C ALA A 248 8.80 16.72 -18.17
N TYR A 249 10.10 16.70 -17.88
CA TYR A 249 10.67 16.00 -16.73
C TYR A 249 11.47 17.01 -15.90
N LEU A 250 11.33 16.94 -14.58
CA LEU A 250 12.08 17.75 -13.63
C LEU A 250 13.40 17.07 -13.23
#